data_AF-A0A7C1KZ69-F1
#
_entry.id   AF-A0A7C1KZ69-F1
#
_cell.length_a   1.000
_cell.length_b   1.000
_cell.length_c   1.000
_cell.angle_alpha   90.00
_cell.angle_beta   90.00
_cell.angle_gamma   90.00
#
_symmetry.space_group_name_H-M   'P 1'
#
loop_
_entity.id
_entity.type
_entity.pdbx_description
1 polymer ?
#
loop_
_entity_poly.entity_id
_entity_poly.type
_entity_poly.pdbx_seq_one_letter_code
_entity_poly.pdbx_strand_id
1 'polypeptide(L)'
;MSDFEVKGVHHLGFVVKDLDSTLKKWEALFGQKAKISVNPDLQVRLGSILLGNIKFVFNESTASGSRWEKYIEQKGEGLEHIALEVNDIDLAAEAAGKAGLELRFEKHKDIHGLLTNFVEGMVATDVEFMGPHK
;
A
#
# COMPACT_ATOMS: atom_id res chain seq x y z
N MET A 1 13.74 5.41 -22.52
CA MET A 1 14.18 4.81 -21.24
C MET A 1 13.41 5.54 -20.16
N SER A 2 12.98 4.87 -19.08
CA SER A 2 12.31 5.58 -17.98
C SER A 2 13.29 6.53 -17.32
N ASP A 3 12.85 7.75 -17.02
CA ASP A 3 13.69 8.78 -16.40
C ASP A 3 13.93 8.52 -14.89
N PHE A 4 13.41 7.40 -14.38
CA PHE A 4 13.58 6.96 -12.99
C PHE A 4 13.87 5.45 -12.91
N GLU A 5 14.28 5.00 -11.74
CA GLU A 5 14.59 3.62 -11.40
C GLU A 5 13.67 3.12 -10.28
N VAL A 6 13.04 1.96 -10.49
CA VAL A 6 12.34 1.22 -9.44
C VAL A 6 13.36 0.41 -8.64
N LYS A 7 13.47 0.69 -7.34
CA LYS A 7 14.41 0.02 -6.41
C LYS A 7 13.90 -1.32 -5.92
N GLY A 8 12.58 -1.46 -5.80
CA GLY A 8 11.95 -2.71 -5.40
C GLY A 8 10.55 -2.51 -4.85
N VAL A 9 9.98 -3.59 -4.33
CA VAL A 9 8.71 -3.55 -3.60
C VAL A 9 8.99 -3.13 -2.16
N HIS A 10 8.48 -1.98 -1.74
CA HIS A 10 8.53 -1.55 -0.34
C HIS A 10 7.54 -2.35 0.50
N HIS A 11 6.29 -2.42 0.03
CA HIS A 11 5.25 -3.21 0.70
C HIS A 11 4.12 -3.66 -0.23
N LEU A 12 3.40 -4.68 0.22
CA LEU A 12 2.15 -5.14 -0.38
C LEU A 12 1.01 -4.85 0.60
N GLY A 13 0.04 -4.04 0.17
CA GLY A 13 -1.11 -3.66 0.97
C GLY A 13 -2.28 -4.58 0.69
N PHE A 14 -2.80 -5.22 1.73
CA PHE A 14 -3.97 -6.09 1.69
C PHE A 14 -5.09 -5.48 2.53
N VAL A 15 -6.33 -5.79 2.15
CA VAL A 15 -7.52 -5.45 2.94
C VAL A 15 -8.22 -6.73 3.36
N VAL A 16 -8.52 -6.85 4.65
CA VAL A 16 -9.10 -8.04 5.29
C VAL A 16 -10.23 -7.65 6.24
N LYS A 17 -11.19 -8.56 6.44
CA LYS A 17 -12.32 -8.40 7.36
C LYS A 17 -11.98 -8.77 8.80
N ASP A 18 -11.03 -9.68 8.97
CA ASP A 18 -10.60 -10.20 10.27
C ASP A 18 -9.07 -10.25 10.31
N LEU A 19 -8.49 -9.23 10.95
CA LEU A 19 -7.05 -9.09 11.07
C LEU A 19 -6.45 -10.21 11.91
N ASP A 20 -7.07 -10.57 13.03
CA ASP A 20 -6.50 -11.50 13.99
C ASP A 20 -6.45 -12.93 13.40
N SER A 21 -7.53 -13.35 12.73
CA SER A 21 -7.60 -14.62 12.00
C SER A 21 -6.60 -14.68 10.84
N THR A 22 -6.44 -13.56 10.12
CA THR A 22 -5.47 -13.44 9.03
C THR A 22 -4.05 -13.59 9.56
N LEU A 23 -3.65 -12.76 10.53
CA LEU A 23 -2.29 -12.78 11.08
C LEU A 23 -1.97 -14.13 11.68
N LYS A 24 -2.89 -14.77 12.42
CA LYS A 24 -2.68 -16.12 12.96
C LYS A 24 -2.29 -17.14 11.88
N LYS A 25 -2.93 -17.11 10.71
CA LYS A 25 -2.60 -18.01 9.59
C LYS A 25 -1.22 -17.69 8.99
N TRP A 26 -0.91 -16.41 8.79
CA TRP A 26 0.37 -15.98 8.24
C TRP A 26 1.54 -16.26 9.19
N GLU A 27 1.38 -15.96 10.49
CA GLU A 27 2.39 -16.28 11.50
C GLU A 27 2.66 -17.79 11.57
N ALA A 28 1.61 -18.61 11.51
CA ALA A 28 1.74 -20.07 11.53
C ALA A 28 2.43 -20.62 10.27
N LEU A 29 2.14 -20.04 9.10
CA LEU A 29 2.71 -20.48 7.83
C LEU A 29 4.19 -20.11 7.71
N PHE A 30 4.57 -18.89 8.10
CA PHE A 30 5.92 -18.36 7.87
C PHE A 30 6.81 -18.33 9.12
N GLY A 31 6.27 -18.64 10.31
CA GLY A 31 7.02 -18.62 11.56
C GLY A 31 7.45 -17.22 12.02
N GLN A 32 6.90 -16.16 11.44
CA GLN A 32 7.22 -14.77 11.75
C GLN A 32 6.10 -14.10 12.52
N LYS A 33 6.44 -13.28 13.52
CA LYS A 33 5.47 -12.53 14.31
C LYS A 33 5.04 -11.24 13.63
N ALA A 34 3.74 -11.00 13.62
CA ALA A 34 3.14 -9.78 13.13
C ALA A 34 3.27 -8.65 14.15
N LYS A 35 3.36 -7.42 13.65
CA LYS A 35 3.19 -6.20 14.44
C LYS A 35 1.84 -5.61 14.16
N ILE A 36 1.08 -5.27 15.20
CA ILE A 36 -0.23 -4.63 15.09
C ILE A 36 -0.13 -3.18 15.57
N SER A 37 -0.74 -2.27 14.82
CA SER A 37 -0.96 -0.88 15.23
C SER A 37 -2.38 -0.45 14.86
N VAL A 38 -2.89 0.58 15.54
CA VAL A 38 -4.20 1.17 15.24
C VAL A 38 -4.00 2.62 14.88
N ASN A 39 -4.63 3.07 13.80
CA ASN A 39 -4.71 4.48 13.44
C ASN A 39 -6.18 4.91 13.48
N PRO A 40 -6.62 5.58 14.58
CA PRO A 40 -7.99 6.03 14.74
C PRO A 40 -8.43 7.04 13.69
N ASP A 41 -7.53 7.95 13.27
CA ASP A 41 -7.85 9.00 12.29
C ASP A 41 -8.16 8.42 10.92
N LEU A 42 -7.48 7.33 10.56
CA LEU A 42 -7.72 6.57 9.34
C LEU A 42 -8.73 5.42 9.52
N GLN A 43 -9.29 5.25 10.72
CA GLN A 43 -10.26 4.22 11.06
C GLN A 43 -9.80 2.80 10.66
N VAL A 44 -8.56 2.45 11.02
CA VAL A 44 -7.92 1.21 10.59
C VAL A 44 -7.10 0.54 11.69
N ARG A 45 -7.18 -0.78 11.77
CA ARG A 45 -6.19 -1.65 12.41
C ARG A 45 -5.28 -2.22 11.33
N LEU A 46 -3.98 -2.07 11.54
CA LEU A 46 -2.92 -2.51 10.63
C LEU A 46 -2.14 -3.64 11.27
N GLY A 47 -2.00 -4.74 10.55
CA GLY A 47 -1.04 -5.81 10.84
C GLY A 47 0.09 -5.79 9.82
N SER A 48 1.34 -5.99 10.25
CA SER A 48 2.46 -6.09 9.33
C SER A 48 3.38 -7.27 9.64
N ILE A 49 3.83 -7.95 8.59
CA ILE A 49 4.80 -9.05 8.64
C ILE A 49 5.91 -8.74 7.63
N LEU A 50 7.17 -8.84 8.06
CA LEU A 50 8.31 -8.74 7.15
C LEU A 50 8.72 -10.13 6.69
N LEU A 51 8.65 -10.39 5.38
CA LEU A 51 9.10 -11.63 4.76
C LEU A 51 10.20 -11.30 3.74
N GLY A 52 11.42 -11.79 4.01
CA GLY A 52 12.59 -11.34 3.26
C GLY A 52 12.79 -9.84 3.43
N ASN A 53 12.73 -9.10 2.32
CA ASN A 53 12.84 -7.64 2.28
C ASN A 53 11.51 -6.92 2.01
N ILE A 54 10.38 -7.64 1.94
CA ILE A 54 9.08 -7.08 1.59
C ILE A 54 8.17 -7.07 2.82
N LYS A 55 7.56 -5.92 3.11
CA LYS A 55 6.55 -5.80 4.16
C LYS A 55 5.17 -6.17 3.60
N PHE A 56 4.51 -7.12 4.24
CA PHE A 56 3.12 -7.46 3.99
C PHE A 56 2.27 -6.72 5.01
N VAL A 57 1.35 -5.88 4.55
CA VAL A 57 0.52 -5.00 5.38
C VAL A 57 -0.94 -5.37 5.21
N PHE A 58 -1.62 -5.73 6.29
CA PHE A 58 -3.03 -6.13 6.30
C PHE A 58 -3.85 -5.05 7.01
N ASN A 59 -4.85 -4.51 6.32
CA ASN A 59 -5.70 -3.43 6.80
C ASN A 59 -7.08 -3.98 7.12
N GLU A 60 -7.53 -3.79 8.35
CA GLU A 60 -8.89 -4.06 8.80
C GLU A 60 -9.56 -2.75 9.18
N SER A 61 -10.77 -2.54 8.66
CA SER A 61 -11.59 -1.38 9.02
C SER A 61 -11.98 -1.42 10.51
N THR A 62 -11.95 -0.26 11.16
CA THR A 62 -12.52 -0.11 12.51
C THR A 62 -13.83 0.68 12.53
N ALA A 63 -14.34 1.10 11.37
CA ALA A 63 -15.54 1.92 11.29
C ALA A 63 -16.32 1.71 9.99
N SER A 64 -17.64 1.74 10.10
CA SER A 64 -18.53 1.66 8.95
C SER A 64 -18.33 2.85 8.00
N GLY A 65 -18.41 2.62 6.69
CA GLY A 65 -18.22 3.60 5.63
C GLY A 65 -16.77 3.98 5.34
N SER A 66 -15.80 3.38 6.05
CA SER A 66 -14.36 3.60 5.85
C SER A 66 -13.91 3.19 4.44
N ARG A 67 -12.72 3.66 4.02
CA ARG A 67 -12.11 3.26 2.73
C ARG A 67 -11.96 1.75 2.61
N TRP A 68 -11.56 1.08 3.69
CA TRP A 68 -11.32 -0.37 3.69
C TRP A 68 -12.61 -1.18 3.61
N GLU A 69 -13.66 -0.75 4.29
CA GLU A 69 -14.96 -1.40 4.16
C GLU A 69 -15.53 -1.24 2.75
N LYS A 70 -15.47 -0.02 2.18
CA LYS A 70 -15.87 0.22 0.78
C LYS A 70 -15.07 -0.61 -0.21
N TYR A 71 -13.77 -0.78 0.01
CA TYR A 71 -12.94 -1.65 -0.83
C TYR A 71 -13.46 -3.10 -0.79
N ILE A 72 -13.72 -3.62 0.41
CA ILE A 72 -14.24 -4.98 0.60
C ILE A 72 -15.61 -5.15 -0.07
N GLU A 73 -16.51 -4.17 0.04
CA GLU A 73 -17.83 -4.21 -0.59
C GLU A 73 -17.74 -4.28 -2.12
N GLN A 74 -16.79 -3.57 -2.72
CA GLN A 74 -16.64 -3.48 -4.17
C GLN A 74 -15.81 -4.62 -4.77
N LYS A 75 -14.74 -5.04 -4.08
CA LYS A 75 -13.72 -5.94 -4.62
C LYS A 75 -13.49 -7.22 -3.80
N GLY A 76 -14.06 -7.31 -2.59
CA GLY A 76 -13.77 -8.37 -1.64
C GLY A 76 -12.46 -8.12 -0.86
N GLU A 77 -12.10 -9.09 0.01
CA GLU A 77 -10.79 -9.11 0.67
C GLU A 77 -9.70 -9.46 -0.35
N GLY A 78 -8.51 -8.87 -0.24
CA GLY A 78 -7.43 -9.15 -1.19
C GLY A 78 -6.30 -8.13 -1.21
N LEU A 79 -5.44 -8.27 -2.23
CA LEU A 79 -4.36 -7.32 -2.51
C LEU A 79 -4.95 -6.02 -3.04
N GLU A 80 -4.75 -4.95 -2.27
CA GLU A 80 -5.26 -3.63 -2.59
C GLU A 80 -4.30 -2.85 -3.48
N HIS A 81 -3.02 -2.79 -3.08
CA HIS A 81 -1.98 -2.09 -3.82
C HIS A 81 -0.60 -2.74 -3.69
N ILE A 82 0.27 -2.38 -4.63
CA ILE A 82 1.71 -2.68 -4.60
C ILE A 82 2.46 -1.36 -4.46
N ALA A 83 3.24 -1.23 -3.39
CA ALA A 83 4.07 -0.06 -3.17
C ALA A 83 5.49 -0.29 -3.69
N LEU A 84 5.91 0.55 -4.63
CA LEU A 84 7.21 0.52 -5.28
C LEU A 84 8.07 1.67 -4.78
N GLU A 85 9.26 1.33 -4.29
CA GLU A 85 10.27 2.33 -3.97
C GLU A 85 10.93 2.81 -5.26
N VAL A 86 11.01 4.12 -5.44
CA VAL A 86 11.59 4.79 -6.60
C VAL A 86 12.64 5.80 -6.17
N ASN A 87 13.67 6.00 -7.00
CA ASN A 87 14.72 6.96 -6.70
C ASN A 87 14.29 8.43 -6.82
N ASP A 88 13.30 8.73 -7.68
CA ASP A 88 12.70 10.07 -7.82
C ASP A 88 11.21 9.94 -8.14
N ILE A 89 10.36 10.35 -7.20
CA ILE A 89 8.90 10.26 -7.32
C ILE A 89 8.31 11.28 -8.31
N ASP A 90 8.98 12.41 -8.55
CA ASP A 90 8.52 13.41 -9.52
C ASP A 90 8.68 12.86 -10.94
N LEU A 91 9.80 12.17 -11.21
CA LEU A 91 10.03 11.51 -12.50
C LEU A 91 9.12 10.28 -12.68
N ALA A 92 8.82 9.54 -11.61
CA ALA A 92 7.84 8.45 -11.64
C ALA A 92 6.41 8.97 -11.93
N ALA A 93 6.04 10.10 -11.31
CA ALA A 93 4.78 10.82 -11.57
C ALA A 93 4.65 11.29 -13.03
N GLU A 94 5.71 11.88 -13.58
CA GLU A 94 5.74 12.29 -14.99
C GLU A 94 5.57 11.08 -15.92
N ALA A 95 6.22 9.96 -15.60
CA ALA A 95 6.07 8.73 -16.37
C ALA A 95 4.63 8.18 -16.34
N ALA A 96 3.93 8.25 -15.20
CA ALA A 96 2.52 7.89 -15.12
C ALA A 96 1.66 8.79 -16.02
N GLY A 97 1.89 10.11 -16.00
CA GLY A 97 1.19 11.06 -16.87
C GLY A 97 1.45 10.79 -18.36
N LYS A 98 2.71 10.49 -18.75
CA LYS A 98 3.07 10.09 -20.13
C LYS A 98 2.37 8.80 -20.57
N ALA A 99 2.04 7.92 -19.62
CA ALA A 99 1.29 6.69 -19.87
C ALA A 99 -0.23 6.89 -19.89
N GLY A 100 -0.73 8.12 -19.75
CA GLY A 100 -2.16 8.43 -19.72
C GLY A 100 -2.85 8.04 -18.41
N LEU A 101 -2.10 7.92 -17.32
CA LEU A 101 -2.60 7.60 -15.98
C LEU A 101 -2.56 8.86 -15.11
N GLU A 102 -3.42 8.88 -14.10
CA GLU A 102 -3.52 9.99 -13.14
C GLU A 102 -2.95 9.59 -11.77
N LEU A 103 -2.55 10.59 -10.99
CA LEU A 103 -2.20 10.40 -9.60
C LEU A 103 -3.38 10.70 -8.70
N ARG A 104 -3.50 9.93 -7.61
CA ARG A 104 -4.54 10.10 -6.61
C ARG A 104 -4.46 11.44 -5.90
N PHE A 105 -3.26 11.93 -5.64
CA PHE A 105 -3.04 13.21 -4.97
C PHE A 105 -2.39 14.23 -5.91
N GLU A 106 -2.88 15.47 -5.88
CA GLU A 106 -2.26 16.60 -6.58
C GLU A 106 -0.81 16.85 -6.10
N LYS A 107 -0.55 16.59 -4.82
CA LYS A 107 0.78 16.68 -4.20
C LYS A 107 1.09 15.38 -3.47
N HIS A 108 2.34 14.93 -3.60
CA HIS A 108 2.84 13.77 -2.85
C HIS A 108 2.64 13.98 -1.34
N LYS A 109 2.30 12.90 -0.64
CA LYS A 109 2.10 12.89 0.80
C LYS A 109 3.34 12.34 1.49
N ASP A 110 3.70 12.89 2.64
CA ASP A 110 4.70 12.29 3.51
C ASP A 110 4.05 11.16 4.29
N ILE A 111 4.44 9.92 3.95
CA ILE A 111 3.94 8.71 4.59
C ILE A 111 5.16 7.84 4.89
N HIS A 112 5.33 7.48 6.16
CA HIS A 112 6.46 6.69 6.64
C HIS A 112 7.85 7.33 6.35
N GLY A 113 7.93 8.66 6.23
CA GLY A 113 9.16 9.38 5.94
C GLY A 113 9.59 9.31 4.47
N LEU A 114 8.66 8.93 3.58
CA LEU A 114 8.83 8.92 2.14
C LEU A 114 7.71 9.74 1.49
N LEU A 115 8.06 10.44 0.41
CA LEU A 115 7.08 11.06 -0.46
C LEU A 115 6.31 9.96 -1.21
N THR A 116 4.98 10.06 -1.19
CA THR A 116 4.11 8.96 -1.58
C THR A 116 2.95 9.43 -2.46
N ASN A 117 2.63 8.67 -3.50
CA ASN A 117 1.43 8.90 -4.32
C ASN A 117 0.95 7.60 -4.99
N PHE A 118 -0.35 7.51 -5.25
CA PHE A 118 -0.95 6.35 -5.92
C PHE A 118 -1.23 6.66 -7.39
N VAL A 119 -1.02 5.68 -8.26
CA VAL A 119 -1.38 5.71 -9.67
C VAL A 119 -2.77 5.11 -9.83
N GLU A 120 -3.69 5.91 -10.33
CA GLU A 120 -5.07 5.53 -10.62
C GLU A 120 -5.19 4.92 -12.01
N GLY A 121 -6.23 4.10 -12.23
CA GLY A 121 -6.54 3.54 -13.54
C GLY A 121 -5.69 2.33 -13.96
N MET A 122 -4.85 1.81 -13.06
CA MET A 122 -4.12 0.56 -13.28
C MET A 122 -5.09 -0.62 -13.42
N VAL A 123 -4.80 -1.53 -14.36
CA VAL A 123 -5.56 -2.77 -14.54
C VAL A 123 -5.04 -3.82 -13.53
N ALA A 124 -5.95 -4.44 -12.77
CA ALA A 124 -5.75 -5.42 -11.68
C ALA A 124 -5.60 -4.84 -10.26
N THR A 125 -4.56 -4.07 -9.95
CA THR A 125 -4.31 -3.52 -8.60
C THR A 125 -3.68 -2.14 -8.68
N ASP A 126 -3.88 -1.32 -7.65
CA ASP A 126 -3.33 0.02 -7.58
C ASP A 126 -1.81 -0.06 -7.39
N VAL A 127 -1.07 0.90 -7.94
CA VAL A 127 0.36 1.05 -7.70
C VAL A 127 0.59 2.30 -6.87
N GLU A 128 1.42 2.19 -5.84
CA GLU A 128 1.88 3.31 -5.02
C GLU A 128 3.36 3.55 -5.31
N PHE A 129 3.73 4.78 -5.64
CA PHE A 129 5.12 5.21 -5.68
C PHE A 129 5.52 5.79 -4.33
N MET A 130 6.67 5.35 -3.82
CA MET A 130 7.30 5.89 -2.62
C MET A 130 8.74 6.29 -2.95
N GLY A 131 9.10 7.55 -2.73
CA GLY A 131 10.43 8.08 -3.04
C GLY A 131 11.00 8.94 -1.91
N PRO A 132 12.32 9.21 -1.93
CA PRO A 132 12.96 10.02 -0.91
C PRO A 132 12.51 11.49 -0.98
N HIS A 133 12.68 12.21 0.13
CA HIS A 133 12.72 13.67 0.09
C HIS A 133 14.00 14.14 -0.64
N LYS A 134 13.90 15.23 -1.39
CA LYS A 134 15.05 15.90 -2.01
C LYS A 134 15.86 16.71 -0.99
#